data_AF-A0A6H2NL03-F1
#
_entry.id   AF-A0A6H2NL03-F1
#
_cell.length_a   1.000
_cell.length_b   1.000
_cell.length_c   1.000
_cell.angle_alpha   90.00
_cell.angle_beta   90.00
_cell.angle_gamma   90.00
#
_symmetry.space_group_name_H-M   'P 1'
#
loop_
_entity.id
_entity.type
_entity.pdbx_description
1 polymer ?
#
loop_
_entity_poly.entity_id
_entity_poly.type
_entity_poly.pdbx_seq_one_letter_code
_entity_poly.pdbx_strand_id
1 'polypeptide(L)' 'MTPKSGLFLAGSCIAAIAAVGSVFELSSGSPDWGTVPTTVILGLCVPLVGVLFYAAVKDAKANQE' A
#
# COMPACT_ATOMS: atom_id res chain seq x y z
N MET A 1 16.24 13.25 -2.94
CA MET A 1 14.89 12.68 -3.10
C MET A 1 14.21 13.41 -4.22
N THR A 2 13.75 12.72 -5.26
CA THR A 2 12.93 13.39 -6.27
C THR A 2 11.51 13.58 -5.73
N PRO A 3 10.80 14.65 -6.12
CA PRO A 3 9.39 14.80 -5.79
C PRO A 3 8.57 13.56 -6.21
N LYS A 4 8.99 12.92 -7.30
CA LYS A 4 8.40 11.70 -7.84
C LYS A 4 8.59 10.49 -6.91
N SER A 5 9.79 10.21 -6.43
CA SER A 5 10.02 9.12 -5.46
C SER A 5 9.26 9.34 -4.16
N GLY A 6 9.15 10.59 -3.71
CA GLY A 6 8.34 10.96 -2.54
C GLY A 6 6.85 10.65 -2.72
N LEU A 7 6.30 10.91 -3.91
CA LEU A 7 4.90 10.61 -4.23
C LEU A 7 4.62 9.10 -4.26
N PHE A 8 5.52 8.31 -4.88
CA PHE A 8 5.41 6.85 -4.88
C PHE A 8 5.51 6.27 -3.46
N LEU A 9 6.42 6.80 -2.63
CA LEU A 9 6.57 6.37 -1.25
C LEU A 9 5.35 6.72 -0.40
N ALA A 10 4.79 7.94 -0.57
CA ALA A 10 3.56 8.35 0.13
C ALA A 10 2.38 7.45 -0.25
N GLY A 11 2.22 7.13 -1.54
CA GLY A 11 1.22 6.18 -2.00
C GLY A 11 1.41 4.78 -1.41
N SER A 12 2.66 4.31 -1.32
CA SER A 12 2.99 3.03 -0.66
C SER A 12 2.61 3.03 0.82
N CYS A 13 2.83 4.14 1.54
CA CYS A 13 2.42 4.26 2.93
C CYS A 13 0.90 4.19 3.10
N ILE A 14 0.14 4.89 2.26
CA ILE A 14 -1.33 4.86 2.33
C ILE A 14 -1.86 3.46 2.04
N ALA A 15 -1.33 2.80 1.01
CA ALA A 15 -1.69 1.42 0.68
C ALA A 15 -1.36 0.44 1.82
N ALA A 16 -0.24 0.65 2.52
CA ALA A 16 0.14 -0.17 3.67
C ALA A 16 -0.83 0.04 4.86
N ILE A 17 -1.21 1.29 5.15
CA ILE A 17 -2.20 1.59 6.20
C ILE A 17 -3.54 0.93 5.89
N ALA A 18 -4.01 1.03 4.63
CA ALA A 18 -5.25 0.38 4.20
C ALA A 18 -5.18 -1.15 4.33
N ALA A 19 -4.07 -1.77 3.92
CA ALA A 19 -3.87 -3.20 4.06
C ALA A 19 -3.92 -3.66 5.53
N VAL A 20 -3.24 -2.96 6.45
CA VAL A 20 -3.23 -3.30 7.88
C VAL A 20 -4.64 -3.17 8.48
N GLY A 21 -5.37 -2.10 8.13
CA GLY A 21 -6.76 -1.90 8.56
C GLY A 21 -7.67 -3.04 8.07
N SER A 22 -7.55 -3.45 6.81
CA SER A 22 -8.32 -4.56 6.25
C SER A 22 -8.00 -5.90 6.90
N VAL A 23 -6.74 -6.16 7.26
CA VAL A 23 -6.36 -7.38 8.01
C VAL A 23 -7.02 -7.38 9.39
N PHE A 24 -6.98 -6.26 10.12
CA PHE A 24 -7.61 -6.14 11.43
C PHE A 24 -9.13 -6.32 11.36
N GLU A 25 -9.77 -5.70 10.38
CA GLU A 25 -11.21 -5.78 10.18
C GLU A 25 -11.65 -7.21 9.85
N LEU A 26 -10.97 -7.90 8.93
CA LEU A 26 -11.25 -9.32 8.61
C LEU A 26 -10.96 -10.25 9.79
N SER A 27 -9.90 -9.96 10.56
CA SER A 27 -9.52 -10.77 11.73
C SER A 27 -10.46 -10.59 12.91
N SER A 28 -11.23 -9.51 12.96
CA SER A 28 -12.21 -9.24 14.03
C SER A 28 -13.43 -10.17 14.01
N GLY A 29 -13.64 -10.91 12.92
CA GLY A 29 -14.74 -11.89 12.77
C GLY A 29 -16.07 -11.29 12.32
N SER A 30 -16.26 -9.97 12.45
CA SER A 30 -17.45 -9.25 12.00
C SER A 30 -17.05 -7.95 11.30
N PRO A 31 -16.67 -8.00 10.00
CA PRO A 31 -16.27 -6.81 9.25
C PRO A 31 -17.47 -5.88 9.02
N ASP A 32 -17.31 -4.60 9.37
CA ASP A 32 -18.35 -3.57 9.30
C ASP A 32 -18.63 -3.15 7.86
N TRP A 33 -17.56 -3.05 7.05
CA TRP A 33 -17.64 -2.77 5.62
C TRP A 33 -17.99 -4.03 4.81
N GLY A 34 -17.88 -5.20 5.42
CA GLY A 34 -18.19 -6.51 4.86
C GLY A 34 -16.96 -7.26 4.34
N THR A 35 -17.02 -8.59 4.38
CA THR A 35 -15.87 -9.45 4.06
C THR A 35 -15.38 -9.30 2.62
N VAL A 36 -16.32 -9.16 1.67
CA VAL A 36 -16.00 -9.07 0.23
C VAL A 36 -15.21 -7.79 -0.11
N PRO A 37 -15.70 -6.57 0.19
CA PRO A 37 -14.96 -5.35 -0.13
C PRO A 37 -13.61 -5.28 0.62
N THR A 38 -13.57 -5.64 1.90
CA THR A 38 -12.32 -5.60 2.68
C THR A 38 -11.27 -6.58 2.15
N THR A 39 -11.68 -7.77 1.68
CA THR A 39 -10.75 -8.74 1.06
C THR A 39 -10.24 -8.26 -0.30
N VAL A 40 -11.09 -7.63 -1.11
CA VAL A 40 -10.67 -7.05 -2.41
C VAL A 40 -9.67 -5.92 -2.19
N ILE A 41 -9.93 -5.02 -1.25
CA ILE A 41 -9.03 -3.92 -0.91
C ILE A 41 -7.69 -4.44 -0.40
N LEU A 42 -7.72 -5.44 0.49
CA LEU A 42 -6.50 -6.09 0.96
C LEU A 42 -5.71 -6.73 -0.18
N GLY A 43 -6.38 -7.49 -1.04
CA GLY A 43 -5.79 -8.16 -2.19
C GLY A 43 -5.17 -7.20 -3.22
N LEU A 44 -5.70 -5.99 -3.34
CA LEU A 44 -5.14 -4.92 -4.18
C LEU A 44 -4.03 -4.16 -3.48
N CYS A 45 -4.19 -3.81 -2.20
CA CYS A 45 -3.22 -2.98 -1.48
C CYS A 45 -1.90 -3.71 -1.24
N VAL A 46 -1.92 -5.00 -0.91
CA VAL A 46 -0.70 -5.80 -0.68
C VAL A 46 0.28 -5.76 -1.87
N PRO A 47 -0.11 -6.10 -3.11
CA PRO A 47 0.79 -5.99 -4.26
C PRO A 47 1.13 -4.54 -4.59
N LEU A 48 0.19 -3.60 -4.40
CA LEU A 48 0.37 -2.19 -4.73
C LEU A 48 1.43 -1.53 -3.83
N VAL A 49 1.52 -1.90 -2.54
CA VAL A 49 2.64 -1.54 -1.66
C VAL A 49 3.96 -1.99 -2.25
N GLY A 50 4.09 -3.26 -2.64
CA GLY A 50 5.33 -3.80 -3.21
C GLY A 50 5.75 -3.07 -4.48
N VAL A 51 4.81 -2.81 -5.39
CA VAL A 51 5.07 -2.12 -6.66
C VAL A 51 5.46 -0.66 -6.44
N LEU A 52 4.69 0.10 -5.63
CA LEU A 52 4.98 1.51 -5.37
C LEU A 52 6.29 1.68 -4.61
N PHE A 53 6.58 0.82 -3.63
CA PHE A 53 7.83 0.85 -2.89
C PHE A 53 9.01 0.55 -3.81
N TYR A 54 8.92 -0.48 -4.65
CA TYR A 54 9.95 -0.82 -5.62
C TYR A 54 10.18 0.33 -6.62
N ALA A 55 9.11 0.93 -7.15
CA ALA A 55 9.20 2.09 -8.02
C ALA A 55 9.87 3.28 -7.32
N ALA A 56 9.48 3.58 -6.08
CA ALA A 56 10.07 4.65 -5.28
C ALA A 56 11.58 4.43 -5.06
N VAL A 57 12.00 3.20 -4.74
CA VAL A 57 13.42 2.85 -4.55
C VAL A 57 14.19 2.95 -5.86
N LYS A 58 13.61 2.48 -6.97
CA LYS A 58 14.23 2.58 -8.31
C LYS A 58 14.42 4.04 -8.74
N ASP A 59 13.39 4.87 -8.64
CA ASP A 59 13.46 6.30 -8.99
C ASP A 59 14.41 7.05 -8.04
N ALA A 60 14.45 6.70 -6.74
CA ALA A 60 15.40 7.30 -5.79
C ALA A 60 16.84 6.96 -6.18
N LYS A 61 17.14 5.68 -6.47
CA LYS A 61 18.47 5.21 -6.87
C LYS A 61 18.95 5.86 -8.17
N ALA A 62 18.06 5.96 -9.16
CA ALA A 62 18.38 6.58 -10.46
C ALA A 62 18.61 8.10 -10.39
N ASN A 63 18.27 8.75 -9.28
CA ASN A 63 18.47 10.18 -9.06
C ASN A 63 19.43 10.45 -7.88
N GLN A 64 20.20 9.45 -7.48
CA GLN A 64 21.31 9.59 -6.53
C GLN A 64 22.67 9.68 -7.23
N GLU A 65 22.68 9.69 -8.57
CA GLU A 65 23.85 9.94 -9.43
C GLU A 65 24.02 11.43 -9.75
#